data_AF-A0A915KNF4-F1
#
_entry.id   AF-A0A915KNF4-F1
#
_cell.length_a   1.000
_cell.length_b   1.000
_cell.length_c   1.000
_cell.angle_alpha   90.00
_cell.angle_beta   90.00
_cell.angle_gamma   90.00
#
_symmetry.space_group_name_H-M   'P 1'
#
loop_
_entity.id
_entity.type
_entity.pdbx_description
1 polymer ?
#
loop_
_entity_poly.entity_id
_entity_poly.type
_entity_poly.pdbx_seq_one_letter_code
_entity_poly.pdbx_strand_id
1 'polypeptide(L)'
;MKRFFLSVNPTTKNFVIVSHGPKLRVLDGRMLVSSTDPNQPPPQNNFDQFGGKFLEHLYKIEMPKTLLQNLTFVDTPGFIEHKKLPERGYPFKEAIKWWARRADLILVIFDPTKLDVGSEMDALFSCLKGKESM
;
A
#
# COMPACT_ATOMS: atom_id res chain seq x y z
N MET A 1 -5.46 18.31 -18.37
CA MET A 1 -6.29 17.24 -17.78
C MET A 1 -5.36 16.15 -17.26
N LYS A 2 -5.25 15.95 -15.94
CA LYS A 2 -4.39 14.89 -15.37
C LYS A 2 -5.22 13.60 -15.30
N ARG A 3 -4.79 12.58 -16.03
CA ARG A 3 -5.44 11.25 -16.06
C ARG A 3 -4.76 10.35 -15.04
N PHE A 4 -5.55 9.68 -14.19
CA PHE A 4 -5.11 8.56 -13.39
C PHE A 4 -5.26 7.29 -14.25
N PHE A 5 -4.16 6.57 -14.47
CA PHE A 5 -4.20 5.27 -15.15
C PHE A 5 -4.28 4.18 -14.08
N LEU A 6 -5.49 3.69 -13.82
CA LEU A 6 -5.70 2.43 -13.12
C LEU A 6 -5.79 1.34 -14.20
N SER A 7 -4.82 0.42 -14.21
CA SER A 7 -4.84 -0.75 -15.10
C SER A 7 -6.05 -1.64 -14.77
N VAL A 8 -6.74 -2.14 -15.80
CA VAL A 8 -7.93 -3.02 -15.69
C VAL A 8 -7.61 -4.44 -15.20
N ASN A 9 -6.34 -4.82 -15.12
CA ASN A 9 -5.92 -6.08 -14.52
C ASN A 9 -5.59 -5.85 -13.03
N PRO A 10 -5.93 -6.77 -12.11
CA PRO A 10 -5.40 -6.77 -10.73
C PRO A 10 -3.91 -7.16 -10.78
N THR A 11 -3.11 -6.35 -11.47
CA THR A 11 -1.69 -6.62 -11.77
C THR A 11 -0.75 -5.92 -10.81
N THR A 12 -1.25 -5.00 -9.98
CA THR A 12 -0.44 -4.46 -8.90
C THR A 12 -0.25 -5.57 -7.87
N LYS A 13 0.93 -6.20 -7.90
CA LYS A 13 1.38 -7.18 -6.90
C LYS A 13 2.10 -6.52 -5.72
N ASN A 14 2.33 -5.21 -5.82
CA ASN A 14 3.24 -4.47 -4.98
C ASN A 14 2.52 -3.38 -4.18
N PHE A 15 3.03 -3.08 -3.00
CA PHE A 15 2.74 -1.84 -2.31
C PHE A 15 3.58 -0.74 -2.93
N VAL A 16 2.96 0.38 -3.27
CA VAL A 16 3.66 1.56 -3.83
C VAL A 16 3.33 2.79 -2.99
N ILE A 17 4.33 3.31 -2.31
CA ILE A 17 4.26 4.56 -1.58
C ILE A 17 4.64 5.69 -2.54
N VAL A 18 3.76 6.66 -2.75
CA VAL A 18 4.06 7.86 -3.53
C VAL A 18 4.07 9.07 -2.59
N SER A 19 5.24 9.66 -2.39
CA SER A 19 5.44 10.78 -1.46
C SER A 19 6.22 11.92 -2.11
N HIS A 20 6.30 13.05 -1.42
CA HIS A 20 7.18 14.12 -1.87
C HIS A 20 8.65 13.72 -1.69
N GLY A 21 9.49 14.14 -2.65
CA GLY A 21 10.92 14.29 -2.46
C GLY A 21 11.48 15.40 -3.37
N PRO A 22 12.75 15.80 -3.16
CA PRO A 22 13.37 16.92 -3.89
C PRO A 22 13.59 16.61 -5.38
N LYS A 23 13.63 15.33 -5.75
CA LYS A 23 13.80 14.84 -7.12
C LYS A 23 13.03 13.55 -7.32
N LEU A 24 12.85 13.15 -8.57
CA LEU A 24 12.29 11.85 -8.90
C LEU A 24 13.26 10.75 -8.40
N ARG A 25 12.79 9.89 -7.50
CA ARG A 25 13.55 8.75 -6.97
C ARG A 25 12.62 7.56 -6.81
N VAL A 26 13.12 6.37 -7.14
CA VAL A 26 12.44 5.09 -6.88
C VAL A 26 13.32 4.28 -5.94
N LEU A 27 12.75 3.79 -4.85
CA LEU A 27 13.40 2.95 -3.85
C LEU A 27 12.64 1.63 -3.76
N ASP A 28 13.36 0.51 -3.73
CA ASP A 28 12.77 -0.77 -3.32
C ASP A 28 12.67 -0.86 -1.79
N GLY A 29 11.95 -1.87 -1.29
CA GLY A 29 11.70 -2.03 0.13
C GLY A 29 12.96 -2.23 0.97
N ARG A 30 14.01 -2.88 0.43
CA ARG A 30 15.27 -3.08 1.16
C ARG A 30 16.03 -1.77 1.30
N MET A 31 16.09 -0.98 0.23
CA MET A 31 16.64 0.38 0.27
C MET A 31 15.85 1.29 1.21
N LEU A 32 14.53 1.10 1.27
CA LEU A 32 13.65 1.91 2.10
C LEU A 32 13.91 1.68 3.59
N VAL A 33 13.98 0.43 4.04
CA VAL A 33 14.23 0.11 5.47
C VAL A 33 15.66 0.42 5.91
N SER A 34 16.61 0.48 4.98
CA SER A 34 18.00 0.84 5.24
C SER A 34 18.27 2.35 5.12
N SER A 35 17.28 3.14 4.68
CA SER A 35 17.43 4.58 4.55
C SER A 35 17.49 5.24 5.92
N THR A 36 18.53 6.01 6.18
CA THR A 36 18.72 6.81 7.39
C THR A 36 18.31 8.27 7.20
N ASP A 37 17.53 8.59 6.15
CA ASP A 37 17.19 9.97 5.79
C ASP A 37 16.37 10.63 6.92
N PRO A 38 16.96 11.58 7.67
CA PRO A 38 16.33 12.18 8.84
C PRO A 38 15.17 13.12 8.48
N ASN A 39 15.05 13.49 7.20
CA ASN A 39 13.96 14.32 6.69
C ASN A 39 12.75 13.49 6.24
N GLN A 40 12.82 12.16 6.34
CA GLN A 40 11.66 11.30 6.12
C GLN A 40 10.89 11.11 7.43
N PRO A 41 9.55 11.20 7.41
CA PRO A 41 8.75 10.97 8.60
C PRO A 41 8.99 9.54 9.15
N PRO A 42 9.39 9.38 10.43
CA PRO A 42 9.62 8.06 11.01
C PRO A 42 8.31 7.39 11.49
N PRO A 43 8.17 6.04 11.43
CA PRO A 43 9.00 5.08 10.71
C PRO A 43 8.24 4.45 9.54
N GLN A 44 8.76 4.67 8.34
CA GLN A 44 8.83 3.66 7.27
C GLN A 44 9.76 2.47 7.67
N ASN A 45 10.17 2.40 8.94
CA ASN A 45 11.31 1.64 9.43
C ASN A 45 10.92 0.28 10.02
N ASN A 46 9.63 -0.08 10.01
CA ASN A 46 9.17 -1.39 10.51
C ASN A 46 8.60 -2.26 9.38
N PHE A 47 8.93 -2.00 8.11
CA PHE A 47 8.49 -2.88 7.02
C PHE A 47 9.21 -4.24 7.03
N ASP A 48 10.38 -4.29 7.65
CA ASP A 48 11.14 -5.50 7.95
C ASP A 48 10.34 -6.52 8.77
N GLN A 49 9.41 -6.05 9.62
CA GLN A 49 8.50 -6.91 10.40
C GLN A 49 7.63 -7.83 9.52
N PHE A 50 7.43 -7.49 8.24
CA PHE A 50 6.67 -8.31 7.28
C PHE A 50 7.55 -9.26 6.47
N GLY A 51 8.87 -9.27 6.73
CA GLY A 51 9.84 -10.18 6.15
C GLY A 51 10.39 -9.75 4.78
N GLY A 52 11.51 -10.37 4.39
CA GLY A 52 12.22 -10.02 3.16
C GLY A 52 11.37 -10.16 1.89
N LYS A 53 10.41 -11.10 1.88
CA LYS A 53 9.51 -11.29 0.74
C LYS A 53 8.51 -10.15 0.56
N PHE A 54 8.11 -9.49 1.66
CA PHE A 54 7.31 -8.27 1.59
C PHE A 54 8.13 -7.13 1.00
N LEU A 55 9.39 -6.97 1.42
CA LEU A 55 10.27 -5.90 0.91
C LEU A 55 10.53 -6.00 -0.60
N GLU A 56 10.51 -7.21 -1.17
CA GLU A 56 10.55 -7.44 -2.63
C GLU A 56 9.31 -6.91 -3.36
N HIS A 57 8.20 -6.73 -2.65
CA HIS A 57 6.93 -6.21 -3.17
C HIS A 57 6.61 -4.82 -2.65
N LEU A 58 7.57 -4.11 -2.06
CA LEU A 58 7.41 -2.75 -1.56
C LEU A 58 8.26 -1.78 -2.37
N TYR A 59 7.65 -0.70 -2.84
CA TYR A 59 8.34 0.37 -3.54
C TYR A 59 7.94 1.73 -2.98
N LYS A 60 8.86 2.69 -3.05
CA LYS A 60 8.59 4.10 -2.81
C LYS A 60 9.01 4.92 -4.01
N ILE A 61 8.12 5.79 -4.46
CA ILE A 61 8.34 6.77 -5.52
C ILE A 61 8.24 8.15 -4.90
N GLU A 62 9.33 8.90 -4.99
CA GLU A 62 9.39 10.29 -4.55
C GLU A 62 9.38 11.21 -5.75
N MET A 63 8.66 12.33 -5.66
CA MET A 63 8.67 13.34 -6.72
C MET A 63 8.44 14.76 -6.21
N PRO A 64 8.99 15.78 -6.90
CA PRO A 64 8.83 17.19 -6.52
C PRO A 64 7.48 17.72 -7.02
N LYS A 65 6.39 17.35 -6.33
CA LYS A 65 5.03 17.80 -6.63
C LYS A 65 4.42 18.45 -5.40
N THR A 66 3.90 19.67 -5.55
CA THR A 66 3.22 20.42 -4.47
C THR A 66 2.11 19.63 -3.81
N LEU A 67 1.34 18.85 -4.59
CA LEU A 67 0.28 17.98 -4.04
C LEU A 67 0.81 17.00 -2.98
N LEU A 68 2.02 16.46 -3.19
CA LEU A 68 2.61 15.46 -2.31
C LEU A 68 3.28 16.06 -1.07
N GLN A 69 3.39 17.39 -0.97
CA GLN A 69 3.92 18.05 0.23
C GLN A 69 3.02 17.78 1.44
N ASN A 70 1.71 17.63 1.19
CA ASN A 70 0.71 17.43 2.22
C ASN A 70 0.00 16.07 2.11
N LEU A 71 0.34 15.26 1.10
CA LEU A 71 -0.30 13.97 0.83
C LEU A 71 0.73 12.91 0.50
N THR A 72 0.54 11.72 1.05
CA THR A 72 1.23 10.50 0.62
C THR A 72 0.18 9.50 0.17
N PHE A 73 0.34 8.97 -1.04
CA PHE A 73 -0.52 7.90 -1.54
C PHE A 73 0.13 6.56 -1.28
N VAL A 74 -0.68 5.58 -0.88
CA VAL A 74 -0.26 4.19 -0.79
C VAL A 74 -1.18 3.38 -1.68
N ASP A 75 -0.65 2.93 -2.81
CA ASP A 75 -1.33 1.94 -3.65
C ASP A 75 -1.00 0.54 -3.11
N THR A 76 -2.02 -0.32 -3.04
CA THR A 76 -1.92 -1.65 -2.43
C THR A 76 -2.16 -2.73 -3.47
N PRO A 77 -1.57 -3.93 -3.32
CA PRO A 77 -1.92 -5.04 -4.17
C PRO A 77 -3.43 -5.32 -4.16
N GLY A 78 -3.99 -5.69 -5.32
CA GLY A 78 -5.39 -6.06 -5.42
C GLY A 78 -5.71 -7.28 -4.54
N PHE A 79 -6.90 -7.30 -3.95
CA PHE A 79 -7.40 -8.43 -3.17
C PHE A 79 -7.54 -9.67 -4.08
N ILE A 80 -7.07 -10.81 -3.59
CA ILE A 80 -7.13 -12.09 -4.29
C ILE A 80 -8.04 -13.01 -3.48
N GLU A 81 -9.08 -13.51 -4.13
CA GLU A 81 -10.12 -14.30 -3.44
C GLU A 81 -10.10 -15.78 -3.85
N HIS A 82 -9.45 -16.11 -4.98
CA HIS A 82 -9.38 -17.47 -5.47
C HIS A 82 -8.27 -18.27 -4.78
N LYS A 83 -8.66 -19.33 -4.05
CA LYS A 83 -7.81 -20.30 -3.32
C LYS A 83 -6.75 -21.04 -4.15
N LYS A 84 -6.67 -20.83 -5.47
CA LYS A 84 -5.72 -21.50 -6.39
C LYS A 84 -4.46 -20.68 -6.67
N LEU A 85 -4.41 -19.41 -6.26
CA LEU A 85 -3.20 -18.61 -6.40
C LEU A 85 -2.23 -18.94 -5.26
N PRO A 86 -0.91 -19.08 -5.54
CA PRO A 86 0.07 -19.31 -4.51
C PRO A 86 0.03 -18.19 -3.48
N GLU A 87 0.21 -18.54 -2.20
CA GLU A 87 0.33 -17.55 -1.13
C GLU A 87 1.36 -16.49 -1.51
N ARG A 88 1.06 -15.22 -1.20
CA ARG A 88 1.89 -14.05 -1.57
C ARG A 88 3.33 -14.13 -1.01
N GLY A 89 3.58 -15.05 -0.08
CA GLY A 89 4.88 -15.27 0.56
C GLY A 89 5.19 -14.28 1.68
N TYR A 90 4.22 -13.46 2.07
CA TYR A 90 4.31 -12.49 3.16
C TYR A 90 2.93 -12.29 3.81
N PRO A 91 2.85 -11.80 5.06
CA PRO A 91 1.59 -11.66 5.80
C PRO A 91 0.76 -10.46 5.28
N PHE A 92 0.15 -10.60 4.10
CA PHE A 92 -0.59 -9.53 3.41
C PHE A 92 -1.70 -8.91 4.27
N LYS A 93 -2.49 -9.73 4.97
CA LYS A 93 -3.55 -9.22 5.87
C LYS A 93 -2.96 -8.28 6.91
N GLU A 94 -1.88 -8.67 7.60
CA GLU A 94 -1.27 -7.83 8.63
C GLU A 94 -0.63 -6.55 8.05
N ALA A 95 -0.03 -6.63 6.85
CA ALA A 95 0.46 -5.45 6.15
C ALA A 95 -0.67 -4.46 5.80
N ILE A 96 -1.81 -4.94 5.27
CA ILE A 96 -2.98 -4.11 4.98
C ILE A 96 -3.53 -3.48 6.26
N LYS A 97 -3.66 -4.24 7.35
CA LYS A 97 -4.11 -3.69 8.64
C LYS A 97 -3.17 -2.61 9.16
N TRP A 98 -1.86 -2.78 8.98
CA TRP A 98 -0.86 -1.80 9.40
C TRP A 98 -1.01 -0.47 8.68
N TRP A 99 -1.25 -0.51 7.36
CA TRP A 99 -1.55 0.66 6.54
C TRP A 99 -2.90 1.29 6.90
N ALA A 100 -3.96 0.48 6.96
CA ALA A 100 -5.31 0.94 7.24
C ALA A 100 -5.42 1.64 8.61
N ARG A 101 -4.67 1.19 9.62
CA ARG A 101 -4.64 1.86 10.93
C ARG A 101 -4.06 3.27 10.88
N ARG A 102 -3.11 3.53 9.98
CA ARG A 102 -2.37 4.80 9.85
C ARG A 102 -2.90 5.75 8.78
N ALA A 103 -3.79 5.28 7.91
CA ALA A 103 -4.37 6.10 6.86
C ALA A 103 -5.45 7.05 7.43
N ASP A 104 -5.39 8.32 7.03
CA ASP A 104 -6.44 9.32 7.28
C ASP A 104 -7.66 9.11 6.38
N LEU A 105 -7.45 8.61 5.16
CA LEU A 105 -8.49 8.29 4.19
C LEU A 105 -8.19 6.95 3.52
N ILE A 106 -9.19 6.09 3.44
CA ILE A 106 -9.10 4.79 2.75
C ILE A 106 -10.13 4.79 1.63
N LEU A 107 -9.65 4.72 0.38
CA LEU A 107 -10.48 4.59 -0.80
C LEU A 107 -10.57 3.11 -1.17
N VAL A 108 -11.77 2.54 -1.05
CA VAL A 108 -12.01 1.16 -1.47
C VAL A 108 -12.80 1.18 -2.77
N ILE A 109 -12.21 0.64 -3.82
CA ILE A 109 -12.76 0.66 -5.18
C ILE A 109 -13.20 -0.77 -5.53
N PHE A 110 -14.48 -0.94 -5.85
CA PHE A 110 -15.06 -2.23 -6.21
C PHE A 110 -15.65 -2.19 -7.61
N ASP A 111 -15.45 -3.28 -8.36
CA ASP A 111 -16.19 -3.57 -9.59
C ASP A 111 -17.47 -4.34 -9.19
N PRO A 112 -18.66 -3.74 -9.32
CA PRO A 112 -19.91 -4.38 -8.90
C PRO A 112 -20.22 -5.69 -9.64
N THR A 113 -19.57 -5.92 -10.78
CA THR A 113 -19.76 -7.13 -11.60
C THR A 113 -18.86 -8.30 -11.19
N LYS A 114 -17.90 -8.06 -10.28
CA LYS A 114 -16.88 -9.03 -9.85
C LYS A 114 -16.81 -9.20 -8.33
N LEU A 115 -17.91 -8.89 -7.64
CA LEU A 115 -18.01 -8.97 -6.19
C LEU A 115 -18.08 -10.45 -5.75
N ASP A 116 -16.92 -11.05 -5.57
CA ASP A 116 -16.73 -12.12 -4.61
C ASP A 116 -16.27 -11.43 -3.30
N VAL A 117 -16.63 -11.98 -2.14
CA VAL A 117 -16.28 -11.39 -0.83
C VAL A 117 -15.40 -12.41 -0.14
N GLY A 118 -14.11 -12.25 -0.34
CA GLY A 118 -13.08 -13.15 0.15
C GLY A 118 -12.51 -12.74 1.51
N SER A 119 -11.76 -13.67 2.10
CA SER A 119 -11.19 -13.50 3.44
C SER A 119 -10.17 -12.36 3.58
N GLU A 120 -9.63 -11.83 2.48
CA GLU A 120 -8.76 -10.65 2.50
C GLU A 120 -9.59 -9.35 2.59
N MET A 121 -10.73 -9.25 1.90
CA MET A 121 -11.67 -8.14 2.04
C MET A 121 -12.27 -8.08 3.45
N ASP A 122 -12.64 -9.23 4.03
CA ASP A 122 -13.08 -9.31 5.43
C ASP A 122 -12.02 -8.77 6.41
N ALA A 123 -10.73 -9.04 6.13
CA ALA A 123 -9.63 -8.55 6.96
C ALA A 123 -9.50 -7.02 6.89
N LEU A 124 -9.74 -6.42 5.72
CA LEU A 124 -9.83 -4.97 5.58
C LEU A 124 -11.04 -4.42 6.35
N PHE A 125 -12.24 -4.92 6.08
CA PHE A 125 -13.47 -4.42 6.70
C PHE A 125 -13.47 -4.58 8.22
N SER A 126 -12.95 -5.68 8.76
CA SER A 126 -12.79 -5.84 10.21
C SER A 126 -11.89 -4.79 10.84
N CYS A 127 -10.92 -4.22 10.09
CA CYS A 127 -10.10 -3.11 10.56
C CYS A 127 -10.75 -1.73 10.39
N LEU A 128 -11.73 -1.61 9.49
CA LEU A 128 -12.53 -0.40 9.33
C LEU A 128 -13.67 -0.33 10.35
N LYS A 129 -14.19 -1.47 10.80
CA LYS A 129 -15.19 -1.53 11.88
C LYS A 129 -14.62 -0.87 13.14
N GLY A 130 -15.27 0.21 13.58
CA GLY A 130 -14.85 1.04 14.72
C GLY A 130 -14.15 2.35 14.35
N LYS A 131 -13.92 2.63 13.05
CA LYS A 131 -13.46 3.93 12.55
C LYS A 131 -14.59 4.83 12.02
N GLU A 132 -15.85 4.43 12.20
CA GLU A 132 -17.02 5.06 11.58
C GLU A 132 -17.47 6.37 12.26
N SER A 133 -16.80 6.81 13.33
CA SER A 133 -17.27 7.92 14.17
C SER A 133 -16.15 8.80 14.76
N MET A 134 -15.08 9.07 14.00
CA MET A 134 -14.09 10.10 14.35
C MET A 134 -14.19 11.31 13.42
#